data_AF-A0A3C7Z7Z3-F1
#
_entry.id   AF-A0A3C7Z7Z3-F1
#
_cell.length_a   1.000
_cell.length_b   1.000
_cell.length_c   1.000
_cell.angle_alpha   90.00
_cell.angle_beta   90.00
_cell.angle_gamma   90.00
#
_symmetry.space_group_name_H-M   'P 1'
#
loop_
_entity.id
_entity.type
_entity.pdbx_description
1 polymer ?
#
loop_
_entity_poly.entity_id
_entity_poly.type
_entity_poly.pdbx_seq_one_letter_code
_entity_poly.pdbx_strand_id
1 'polypeptide(L)' 'MSEKNNTIQHKLNELSQLVAWFQGSDFTLEEALTTFKKAEKLADEIDADLTKLKNDIVVVQQRFDREA' A
#
# COMPACT_ATOMS: atom_id res chain seq x y z
N MET A 1 16.67 -16.24 2.87
CA MET A 1 16.18 -15.62 4.12
C MET A 1 14.99 -14.77 3.74
N SER A 2 13.78 -15.26 4.00
CA SER A 2 12.53 -14.61 3.59
C SER A 2 12.26 -13.43 4.51
N GLU A 3 12.89 -12.29 4.21
CA GLU A 3 12.47 -11.03 4.79
C GLU A 3 11.02 -10.81 4.34
N LYS A 4 10.12 -10.95 5.32
CA LYS A 4 8.77 -10.39 5.34
C LYS A 4 8.89 -8.88 5.12
N ASN A 5 9.30 -8.50 3.91
CA ASN A 5 9.12 -7.16 3.43
C ASN A 5 7.61 -6.99 3.38
N ASN A 6 7.11 -6.03 4.15
CA ASN A 6 5.80 -5.40 3.98
C ASN A 6 5.72 -4.84 2.56
N THR A 7 5.67 -5.74 1.58
CA THR A 7 5.64 -5.43 0.17
C THR A 7 4.34 -4.71 -0.09
N ILE A 8 4.36 -3.78 -1.04
CA ILE A 8 3.18 -3.03 -1.46
C ILE A 8 1.99 -4.00 -1.73
N GLN A 9 2.29 -5.21 -2.24
CA GLN A 9 1.30 -6.29 -2.39
C GLN A 9 0.62 -6.73 -1.08
N HIS A 10 1.35 -6.86 0.04
CA HIS A 10 0.77 -7.21 1.33
C HIS A 10 -0.19 -6.12 1.81
N LYS A 11 0.24 -4.86 1.73
CA LYS A 11 -0.60 -3.70 2.07
C LYS A 11 -1.84 -3.63 1.18
N LEU A 12 -1.72 -3.91 -0.12
CA LEU A 12 -2.85 -3.95 -1.05
C LEU A 12 -3.83 -5.08 -0.72
N ASN A 13 -3.31 -6.24 -0.30
CA ASN A 13 -4.14 -7.35 0.13
C ASN A 13 -4.90 -7.02 1.42
N GLU A 14 -4.23 -6.42 2.41
CA GLU A 14 -4.87 -5.92 3.64
C GLU A 14 -5.94 -4.87 3.34
N LEU A 15 -5.68 -3.93 2.43
CA LEU A 15 -6.67 -2.94 2.00
C LEU A 15 -7.90 -3.62 1.38
N SER A 16 -7.67 -4.63 0.55
CA SER A 16 -8.76 -5.41 -0.07
C SER A 16 -9.60 -6.17 0.98
N GLN A 17 -8.96 -6.70 2.03
CA GLN A 17 -9.67 -7.33 3.15
C GLN A 17 -10.49 -6.33 3.96
N LEU A 18 -9.97 -5.12 4.20
CA LEU A 18 -10.71 -4.05 4.88
C LEU A 18 -11.94 -3.65 4.06
N VAL A 19 -11.80 -3.51 2.75
CA VAL A 19 -12.93 -3.21 1.84
C VAL A 19 -13.94 -4.37 1.81
N ALA A 20 -13.48 -5.61 1.80
CA ALA A 20 -14.36 -6.78 1.87
C ALA A 20 -15.14 -6.84 3.18
N TRP A 21 -14.51 -6.47 4.31
CA TRP A 21 -15.19 -6.36 5.61
C TRP A 21 -16.34 -5.34 5.58
N PHE A 22 -16.16 -4.20 4.90
CA PHE A 22 -17.25 -3.21 4.73
C PHE A 22 -18.45 -3.75 3.93
N GLN A 23 -18.24 -4.76 3.09
CA GLN A 23 -19.28 -5.42 2.31
C GLN A 23 -19.83 -6.68 3.00
N GLY A 24 -19.26 -7.05 4.14
CA GLY A 24 -19.60 -8.25 4.91
C GLY A 24 -20.76 -8.02 5.89
N SER A 25 -21.30 -9.13 6.37
CA SER A 25 -22.37 -9.16 7.38
C SER A 25 -21.91 -8.80 8.79
N ASP A 26 -20.60 -8.84 9.07
CA ASP A 26 -19.97 -8.45 10.35
C ASP A 26 -19.72 -6.93 10.46
N PHE A 27 -20.25 -6.15 9.52
CA PHE A 27 -20.13 -4.70 9.54
C PHE A 27 -20.85 -4.09 10.75
N THR A 28 -20.12 -3.29 11.52
CA THR A 28 -20.67 -2.46 12.60
C THR A 28 -20.30 -0.99 12.39
N LEU A 29 -21.24 -0.08 12.67
CA LEU A 29 -21.02 1.36 12.48
C LEU A 29 -19.92 1.91 13.40
N GLU A 30 -19.79 1.35 14.60
CA GLU A 30 -18.76 1.73 15.57
C GLU A 30 -17.35 1.38 15.08
N GLU A 31 -17.19 0.20 14.47
CA GLU A 31 -15.92 -0.21 13.89
C GLU A 31 -15.68 0.41 12.52
N ALA A 32 -16.73 0.81 11.79
CA ALA A 32 -16.64 1.41 10.46
C ALA A 32 -15.68 2.60 10.43
N LEU A 33 -15.76 3.49 11.41
CA LEU A 33 -14.89 4.67 11.52
C LEU A 33 -13.42 4.28 11.73
N THR A 34 -13.17 3.23 12.51
CA THR A 34 -11.83 2.73 12.80
C THR A 34 -11.24 2.00 11.59
N THR A 35 -12.01 1.13 10.96
CA THR A 35 -11.64 0.41 9.74
C THR A 35 -11.40 1.37 8.59
N PHE A 36 -12.23 2.41 8.44
CA PHE A 36 -12.07 3.44 7.42
C PHE A 36 -10.75 4.19 7.59
N LYS A 37 -10.46 4.68 8.80
CA LYS A 37 -9.18 5.35 9.09
C LYS A 37 -7.97 4.44 8.86
N LYS A 38 -8.10 3.14 9.18
CA LYS A 38 -7.07 2.14 8.86
C LYS A 38 -6.87 1.99 7.36
N ALA A 39 -7.95 1.85 6.60
CA ALA A 39 -7.91 1.71 5.14
C ALA A 39 -7.31 2.95 4.48
N GLU A 40 -7.71 4.15 4.93
CA GLU A 40 -7.18 5.43 4.45
C GLU A 40 -5.67 5.53 4.69
N LYS A 41 -5.22 5.26 5.91
CA LYS A 41 -3.79 5.26 6.25
C LYS A 41 -3.01 4.24 5.43
N LEU A 42 -3.56 3.05 5.25
CA LEU A 42 -2.91 1.98 4.49
C LEU A 42 -2.79 2.36 3.00
N ALA A 43 -3.81 3.03 2.44
CA ALA A 43 -3.79 3.54 1.08
C ALA A 43 -2.73 4.64 0.90
N ASP A 44 -2.62 5.57 1.86
CA ASP A 44 -1.60 6.63 1.86
C ASP A 44 -0.18 6.03 1.89
N GLU A 45 0.04 5.02 2.74
CA GLU A 45 1.30 4.31 2.78
C GLU A 45 1.63 3.58 1.47
N ILE A 46 0.64 2.96 0.82
CA ILE A 46 0.81 2.32 -0.49
C ILE A 46 1.22 3.35 -1.55
N ASP A 47 0.55 4.50 -1.59
CA ASP A 47 0.86 5.56 -2.55
C ASP A 47 2.28 6.11 -2.34
N ALA A 48 2.66 6.34 -1.09
CA ALA A 48 4.01 6.75 -0.72
C ALA A 48 5.06 5.72 -1.14
N ASP A 49 4.83 4.43 -0.87
CA ASP A 49 5.73 3.34 -1.27
C ASP A 49 5.84 3.23 -2.81
N LEU A 50 4.72 3.35 -3.54
CA LEU A 50 4.71 3.34 -5.02
C LEU A 50 5.43 4.55 -5.62
N THR A 51 5.20 5.73 -5.05
CA THR A 51 5.86 6.97 -5.47
C THR A 51 7.37 6.89 -5.22
N LYS A 52 7.78 6.34 -4.08
CA LYS A 52 9.20 6.09 -3.79
C LYS A 52 9.81 5.13 -4.81
N LEU A 53 9.16 4.00 -5.08
CA LEU A 53 9.61 3.02 -6.07
C LEU A 53 9.77 3.65 -7.47
N LYS A 54 8.80 4.48 -7.89
CA LYS A 54 8.86 5.22 -9.16
C LYS A 54 10.06 6.16 -9.20
N ASN A 55 10.31 6.91 -8.13
CA ASN A 55 11.47 7.81 -8.05
C ASN A 55 12.79 7.05 -8.11
N ASP A 56 12.92 5.94 -7.37
CA ASP A 56 14.10 5.07 -7.42
C ASP A 56 14.37 4.56 -8.86
N ILE A 57 13.34 4.11 -9.58
CA ILE A 57 13.46 3.68 -10.98
C ILE A 57 13.94 4.82 -11.88
N VAL A 58 13.36 6.02 -11.75
CA VAL A 58 13.74 7.19 -12.55
C VAL A 58 15.20 7.59 -12.30
N VAL A 59 15.65 7.57 -11.05
CA VAL A 59 17.04 7.89 -10.69
C VAL A 59 17.99 6.85 -11.27
N VAL A 60 17.67 5.56 -11.19
CA VAL A 60 18.47 4.50 -11.79
C VAL A 60 18.58 4.68 -13.30
N GLN A 61 17.46 4.92 -13.99
CA GLN A 61 17.46 5.15 -15.43
C GLN A 61 18.33 6.36 -15.82
N GLN A 62 18.19 7.49 -15.13
CA GLN A 62 19.03 8.68 -15.37
C GLN A 62 20.52 8.45 -15.14
N ARG A 63 20.90 7.54 -14.23
CA ARG A 63 22.31 7.17 -14.01
C ARG A 63 22.84 6.36 -15.18
N PHE A 64 22.07 5.39 -15.67
CA PHE A 64 22.45 4.56 -16.82
C PHE A 64 22.53 5.35 -18.14
N ASP A 65 21.61 6.29 -18.38
CA ASP A 65 21.64 7.18 -19.56
C ASP A 65 22.84 8.14 -19.58
N ARG A 66 23.49 8.40 -18.44
CA ARG A 66 24.68 9.28 -18.35
C ARG A 66 26.01 8.54 -18.51
N GLU A 67 26.00 7.22 -18.50
CA GLU A 67 27.20 6.38 -18.65
C GLU A 67 27.32 5.78 -20.08
N ALA A 68 26.42 6.16 -21.00
CA ALA A 68 26.43 5.81 -22.44
C ALA A 68 26.81 7.02 -23.30
#